data_AF-A0A1K1MB15-F1
#
_entry.id   AF-A0A1K1MB15-F1
#
_cell.length_a   1.000
_cell.length_b   1.000
_cell.length_c   1.000
_cell.angle_alpha   90.00
_cell.angle_beta   90.00
_cell.angle_gamma   90.00
#
_symmetry.space_group_name_H-M   'P 1'
#
loop_
_entity.id
_entity.type
_entity.pdbx_description
1 polymer ?
#
loop_
_entity_poly.entity_id
_entity_poly.type
_entity_poly.pdbx_seq_one_letter_code
_entity_poly.pdbx_strand_id
1 'polypeptide(L)'
;MNILSDFGLRLKELRLRSNLSQDMLAARSGLDRTYVGSVERGERNISLKNIELLCNTLDVDISYFFDHERFSLHSAHLKSELKRPIQERFCYRVDVERNLISWQVAGALSLDEVTSITADLKSACRQLVLGQVKLLIDNRKMMLGGQPLVFQPEITERWEELQRWFLPHSEKVIVLCNSKLMQNQMKRLANRSGIIAVQKSLFQQEEDWLTKNMDPSFLFETH
;
A
#
# COMPACT_ATOMS: atom_id res chain seq x y z
N MET A 1 -17.11 10.22 -0.76
CA MET A 1 -16.73 9.65 0.55
C MET A 1 -17.94 9.77 1.44
N ASN A 2 -18.40 8.64 2.00
CA ASN A 2 -19.39 8.66 3.08
C ASN A 2 -18.67 8.05 4.28
N ILE A 3 -18.21 8.92 5.19
CA ILE A 3 -17.33 8.53 6.29
C ILE A 3 -17.91 7.40 7.15
N LEU A 4 -19.23 7.34 7.35
CA LEU A 4 -19.86 6.30 8.15
C LEU A 4 -19.84 4.94 7.44
N SER A 5 -20.16 4.93 6.14
CA SER A 5 -20.07 3.72 5.33
C SER A 5 -18.63 3.23 5.19
N ASP A 6 -17.70 4.14 4.92
CA ASP A 6 -16.28 3.86 4.76
C ASP A 6 -15.65 3.31 6.06
N PHE A 7 -16.02 3.90 7.21
CA PHE A 7 -15.66 3.38 8.53
C PHE A 7 -16.24 1.99 8.78
N GLY A 8 -17.53 1.79 8.52
CA GLY A 8 -18.21 0.51 8.75
C GLY A 8 -17.62 -0.64 7.92
N LEU A 9 -17.29 -0.37 6.66
CA LEU A 9 -16.61 -1.31 5.78
C LEU A 9 -15.21 -1.67 6.30
N ARG A 10 -14.43 -0.68 6.76
CA ARG A 10 -13.11 -0.91 7.36
C ARG A 10 -13.19 -1.76 8.61
N LEU A 11 -14.16 -1.47 9.48
CA LEU A 11 -14.39 -2.25 10.70
C LEU A 11 -14.69 -3.71 10.37
N LYS A 12 -15.59 -3.95 9.41
CA LYS A 12 -15.96 -5.30 8.94
C LYS A 12 -14.75 -6.05 8.37
N GLU A 13 -13.95 -5.39 7.54
CA GLU A 13 -12.74 -5.96 6.94
C GLU A 13 -11.77 -6.45 8.03
N LEU A 14 -11.44 -5.59 9.00
CA LEU A 14 -10.52 -5.92 10.08
C LEU A 14 -11.08 -7.02 10.99
N ARG A 15 -12.38 -6.97 11.30
CA ARG A 15 -13.05 -8.02 12.05
C ARG A 15 -12.92 -9.40 11.38
N LEU A 16 -13.16 -9.46 10.07
CA LEU A 16 -13.06 -10.72 9.31
C LEU A 16 -11.61 -11.21 9.24
N ARG A 17 -10.62 -10.32 9.12
CA ARG A 17 -9.19 -10.68 9.17
C ARG A 17 -8.78 -11.26 10.52
N SER A 18 -9.35 -10.76 11.61
CA SER A 18 -9.16 -11.31 12.95
C SER A 18 -10.03 -12.56 13.22
N ASN A 19 -10.69 -13.10 12.19
CA ASN A 19 -11.57 -14.27 12.24
C ASN A 19 -12.71 -14.14 13.27
N LEU A 20 -13.24 -12.92 13.44
CA LEU A 20 -14.31 -12.62 14.39
C LEU A 20 -15.67 -12.51 13.70
N SER A 21 -16.72 -13.03 14.32
CA SER A 21 -18.12 -12.69 13.99
C SER A 21 -18.49 -11.36 14.66
N GLN A 22 -19.60 -10.75 14.23
CA GLN A 22 -20.11 -9.53 14.90
C GLN A 22 -20.37 -9.79 16.38
N ASP A 23 -20.91 -10.97 16.71
CA ASP A 23 -21.19 -11.42 18.07
C ASP A 23 -19.92 -11.55 18.90
N MET A 24 -18.86 -12.13 18.33
CA MET A 24 -17.58 -12.25 19.03
C MET A 24 -16.90 -10.89 19.24
N LEU A 25 -16.95 -10.00 18.25
CA LEU A 25 -16.40 -8.64 18.40
C LEU A 25 -17.17 -7.85 19.45
N ALA A 26 -18.50 -7.92 19.42
CA ALA A 26 -19.39 -7.29 20.40
C ALA A 26 -19.09 -7.78 21.82
N ALA A 27 -19.05 -9.10 22.02
CA ALA A 27 -18.75 -9.71 23.31
C ALA A 27 -17.37 -9.29 23.84
N ARG A 28 -16.33 -9.25 22.99
CA ARG A 28 -14.97 -8.87 23.41
C ARG A 28 -14.81 -7.38 23.68
N SER A 29 -15.52 -6.53 22.94
CA SER A 29 -15.50 -5.08 23.14
C SER A 29 -16.46 -4.61 24.21
N GLY A 30 -17.35 -5.46 24.72
CA GLY A 30 -18.42 -5.07 25.65
C GLY A 30 -19.51 -4.20 25.00
N LEU A 31 -19.62 -4.23 23.67
CA LEU A 31 -20.63 -3.51 22.91
C LEU A 31 -21.82 -4.43 22.59
N ASP A 32 -22.97 -3.83 22.29
CA ASP A 32 -24.12 -4.58 21.80
C ASP A 32 -23.89 -5.08 20.36
N ARG A 33 -24.26 -6.33 20.10
CA ARG A 33 -24.16 -6.98 18.77
C ARG A 33 -24.87 -6.19 17.68
N THR A 34 -26.07 -5.67 17.97
CA THR A 34 -26.86 -4.85 17.04
C THR A 34 -26.19 -3.50 16.82
N TYR A 35 -25.59 -2.92 17.87
CA TYR A 35 -24.77 -1.70 17.74
C TYR A 35 -23.59 -1.93 16.79
N VAL A 36 -22.78 -2.97 17.01
CA VAL A 36 -21.66 -3.33 16.11
C VAL A 36 -22.15 -3.51 14.67
N GLY A 37 -23.24 -4.25 14.47
CA GLY A 37 -23.83 -4.44 13.14
C GLY A 37 -24.29 -3.14 12.47
N SER A 38 -24.89 -2.23 13.23
CA SER A 38 -25.33 -0.92 12.72
C SER A 38 -24.17 0.03 12.39
N VAL A 39 -23.06 -0.06 13.13
CA VAL A 39 -21.81 0.65 12.81
C VAL A 39 -21.21 0.11 11.52
N GLU A 40 -21.13 -1.22 11.34
CA GLU A 40 -20.61 -1.83 10.10
C GLU A 40 -21.43 -1.45 8.85
N ARG A 41 -22.73 -1.19 8.99
CA ARG A 41 -23.60 -0.72 7.90
C ARG A 41 -23.55 0.80 7.69
N GLY A 42 -22.84 1.54 8.53
CA GLY A 42 -22.77 3.00 8.47
C GLY A 42 -24.05 3.72 8.93
N GLU A 43 -24.90 3.04 9.68
CA GLU A 43 -26.18 3.58 10.19
C GLU A 43 -26.00 4.38 11.48
N ARG A 44 -24.83 4.26 12.14
CA ARG A 44 -24.52 4.92 13.40
C ARG A 44 -23.29 5.80 13.28
N ASN A 45 -23.39 7.02 13.81
CA ASN A 45 -22.24 7.85 14.11
C ASN A 45 -21.59 7.37 15.42
N ILE A 46 -20.44 6.70 15.30
CA ILE A 46 -19.71 6.11 16.42
C ILE A 46 -18.88 7.17 17.16
N SER A 47 -18.80 7.07 18.49
CA SER A 47 -17.97 7.97 19.30
C SER A 47 -16.50 7.57 19.25
N LEU A 48 -15.58 8.52 19.41
CA LEU A 48 -14.13 8.24 19.44
C LEU A 48 -13.74 7.17 20.47
N LYS A 49 -14.39 7.15 21.65
CA LYS A 49 -14.17 6.13 22.68
C LYS A 49 -14.50 4.71 22.18
N ASN A 50 -15.58 4.56 21.44
CA ASN A 50 -15.95 3.26 20.88
C ASN A 50 -15.05 2.86 19.72
N ILE A 51 -14.50 3.83 18.97
CA ILE A 51 -13.48 3.56 17.95
C ILE A 51 -12.21 3.01 18.59
N GLU A 52 -11.70 3.68 19.64
CA GLU A 52 -10.54 3.23 20.42
C GLU A 52 -10.76 1.81 20.97
N LEU A 53 -11.91 1.58 21.60
CA LEU A 53 -12.29 0.27 22.15
C LEU A 53 -12.31 -0.84 21.09
N LEU A 54 -12.89 -0.58 19.91
CA LEU A 54 -12.91 -1.53 18.80
C LEU A 54 -11.52 -1.79 18.23
N CYS A 55 -10.68 -0.75 18.09
CA CYS A 55 -9.31 -0.88 17.62
C CYS A 55 -8.48 -1.76 18.58
N ASN A 56 -8.58 -1.49 19.89
CA ASN A 56 -7.93 -2.30 20.92
C ASN A 56 -8.43 -3.75 20.92
N THR A 57 -9.74 -3.96 20.73
CA THR A 57 -10.33 -5.32 20.66
C THR A 57 -9.84 -6.09 19.44
N LEU A 58 -9.55 -5.40 18.34
CA LEU A 58 -9.04 -5.96 17.10
C LEU A 58 -7.51 -6.07 17.07
N ASP A 59 -6.82 -5.61 18.12
CA ASP A 59 -5.36 -5.53 18.22
C ASP A 59 -4.72 -4.73 17.06
N VAL A 60 -5.30 -3.56 16.79
CA VAL A 60 -4.79 -2.62 15.77
C VAL A 60 -4.69 -1.21 16.32
N ASP A 61 -3.67 -0.47 15.89
CA ASP A 61 -3.57 0.95 16.20
C ASP A 61 -4.70 1.76 15.54
N ILE A 62 -5.16 2.83 16.18
CA ILE A 62 -6.12 3.77 15.58
C ILE A 62 -5.55 4.37 14.28
N SER A 63 -4.26 4.69 14.25
CA SER A 63 -3.60 5.17 13.04
C SER A 63 -3.64 4.14 11.91
N TYR A 64 -3.43 2.86 12.22
CA TYR A 64 -3.56 1.75 11.27
C TYR A 64 -5.00 1.61 10.75
N PHE A 65 -6.01 1.80 11.62
CA PHE A 65 -7.41 1.69 11.24
C PHE A 65 -7.75 2.69 10.12
N PHE A 66 -7.36 3.96 10.31
CA PHE A 66 -7.63 5.07 9.38
C PHE A 66 -6.61 5.20 8.24
N ASP A 67 -5.50 4.47 8.32
CA ASP A 67 -4.55 4.25 7.24
C ASP A 67 -5.14 3.28 6.20
N HIS A 68 -6.15 3.76 5.50
CA HIS A 68 -6.83 3.06 4.43
C HIS A 68 -7.35 4.05 3.38
N GLU A 69 -7.24 3.70 2.11
CA GLU A 69 -7.66 4.53 0.96
C GLU A 69 -9.14 4.96 0.99
N ARG A 70 -10.01 4.21 1.66
CA ARG A 70 -11.41 4.62 1.94
C ARG A 70 -11.52 5.95 2.67
N PHE A 71 -10.49 6.32 3.45
CA PHE A 71 -10.41 7.60 4.15
C PHE A 71 -9.57 8.63 3.40
N SER A 72 -9.02 8.28 2.24
CA SER A 72 -8.34 9.24 1.37
C SER A 72 -9.38 10.15 0.73
N LEU A 73 -9.33 11.43 1.10
CA LEU A 73 -10.15 12.45 0.47
C LEU A 73 -9.68 12.64 -0.99
N HIS A 74 -10.56 12.33 -1.94
CA HIS A 74 -10.82 13.03 -3.22
C HIS A 74 -11.01 12.08 -4.42
N SER A 75 -12.20 11.51 -4.54
CA SER A 75 -12.66 10.87 -5.79
C SER A 75 -12.66 11.83 -6.99
N ALA A 76 -12.79 13.15 -6.77
CA ALA A 76 -12.69 14.16 -7.82
C ALA A 76 -11.25 14.31 -8.35
N HIS A 77 -10.25 14.38 -7.46
CA HIS A 77 -8.84 14.43 -7.87
C HIS A 77 -8.35 13.11 -8.46
N LEU A 78 -8.83 11.97 -7.96
CA LEU A 78 -8.56 10.66 -8.57
C LEU A 78 -9.06 10.59 -10.03
N LYS A 79 -10.28 11.08 -10.28
CA LYS A 79 -10.84 11.14 -11.65
C LYS A 79 -10.04 12.05 -12.57
N SER A 80 -9.50 13.17 -12.09
CA SER A 80 -8.61 14.02 -12.91
C SER A 80 -7.24 13.39 -13.12
N GLU A 81 -6.70 12.70 -12.11
CA GLU A 81 -5.42 11.99 -12.22
C GLU A 81 -5.48 10.88 -13.26
N LEU A 82 -6.54 10.07 -13.27
CA LEU A 82 -6.71 9.01 -14.26
C LEU A 82 -6.84 9.53 -15.70
N LYS A 83 -7.12 10.82 -15.92
CA LYS A 83 -7.10 11.43 -17.26
C LYS A 83 -5.70 11.76 -17.75
N ARG A 84 -4.72 11.88 -16.85
CA ARG A 84 -3.34 12.15 -17.23
C ARG A 84 -2.76 10.92 -17.94
N PRO A 85 -1.85 11.08 -18.92
CA PRO A 85 -1.18 9.96 -19.56
C PRO A 85 -0.51 9.04 -18.54
N ILE A 86 -0.60 7.72 -18.74
CA ILE A 86 0.01 6.73 -17.85
C ILE A 86 1.51 6.95 -17.72
N GLN A 87 2.19 7.41 -18.78
CA GLN A 87 3.63 7.69 -18.80
C GLN A 87 4.04 8.81 -17.83
N GLU A 88 3.11 9.70 -17.45
CA GLU A 88 3.35 10.72 -16.44
C GLU A 88 3.09 10.25 -15.00
N ARG A 89 2.38 9.11 -14.86
CA ARG A 89 1.94 8.55 -13.57
C ARG A 89 2.71 7.31 -13.19
N PHE A 90 3.28 6.61 -14.17
CA PHE A 90 4.06 5.41 -13.99
C PHE A 90 5.15 5.32 -15.07
N CYS A 91 6.36 4.97 -14.65
CA CYS A 91 7.42 4.59 -15.57
C CYS A 91 8.30 3.51 -14.94
N TYR A 92 8.91 2.68 -15.77
CA TYR A 92 9.88 1.68 -15.33
C TYR A 92 11.10 1.67 -16.25
N ARG A 93 12.20 1.14 -15.74
CA ARG A 93 13.46 0.96 -16.47
C ARG A 93 14.02 -0.42 -16.16
N VAL A 94 14.68 -1.00 -17.15
CA VAL A 94 15.40 -2.27 -17.05
C VAL A 94 16.86 -1.97 -17.35
N ASP A 95 17.72 -2.33 -16.42
CA ASP A 95 19.17 -2.27 -16.58
C ASP A 95 19.70 -3.70 -16.56
N VAL A 96 20.01 -4.22 -17.74
CA VAL A 96 20.46 -5.60 -17.92
C VAL A 96 21.86 -5.80 -17.34
N GLU A 97 22.73 -4.79 -17.43
CA GLU A 97 24.11 -4.87 -16.92
C GLU A 97 24.14 -4.95 -15.40
N ARG A 98 23.27 -4.18 -14.73
CA ARG A 98 23.16 -4.18 -13.26
C ARG A 98 22.17 -5.21 -12.72
N ASN A 99 21.52 -5.97 -13.60
CA ASN A 99 20.44 -6.90 -13.28
C ASN A 99 19.31 -6.26 -12.46
N LEU A 100 18.92 -5.04 -12.83
CA LEU A 100 18.04 -4.16 -12.05
C LEU A 100 16.75 -3.83 -12.81
N ILE A 101 15.61 -3.97 -12.14
CA ILE A 101 14.35 -3.33 -12.55
C ILE A 101 14.05 -2.22 -11.55
N SER A 102 13.75 -1.04 -12.07
CA SER A 102 13.25 0.08 -11.28
C SER A 102 11.92 0.57 -11.81
N TRP A 103 11.01 0.99 -10.94
CA TRP A 103 9.83 1.73 -11.35
C TRP A 103 9.49 2.85 -10.39
N GLN A 104 8.79 3.85 -10.92
CA GLN A 104 8.30 4.99 -10.18
C GLN A 104 6.79 5.09 -10.35
N VAL A 105 6.10 5.28 -9.22
CA VAL A 105 4.68 5.66 -9.20
C VAL A 105 4.59 7.13 -8.80
N ALA A 106 3.98 7.94 -9.65
CA ALA A 106 3.85 9.38 -9.49
C ALA A 106 2.39 9.88 -9.51
N GLY A 107 1.42 8.98 -9.65
CA GLY A 107 0.00 9.31 -9.65
C GLY A 107 -0.90 8.10 -9.44
N ALA A 108 -2.22 8.35 -9.46
CA ALA A 108 -3.22 7.29 -9.37
C ALA A 108 -3.11 6.32 -10.55
N LEU A 109 -3.45 5.06 -10.36
CA LEU A 109 -3.49 4.06 -11.42
C LEU A 109 -4.84 3.35 -11.38
N SER A 110 -5.37 2.97 -12.53
CA SER A 110 -6.57 2.13 -12.61
C SER A 110 -6.20 0.64 -12.49
N LEU A 111 -7.20 -0.21 -12.23
CA LEU A 111 -6.99 -1.65 -12.16
C LEU A 111 -6.46 -2.24 -13.49
N ASP A 112 -6.98 -1.76 -14.62
CA ASP A 112 -6.55 -2.19 -15.95
C ASP A 112 -5.10 -1.79 -16.22
N GLU A 113 -4.74 -0.55 -15.87
CA GLU A 113 -3.38 -0.04 -16.00
C GLU A 113 -2.40 -0.87 -15.18
N VAL A 114 -2.72 -1.16 -13.92
CA VAL A 114 -1.88 -1.98 -13.05
C VAL A 114 -1.75 -3.39 -13.63
N THR A 115 -2.83 -3.95 -14.17
CA THR A 115 -2.80 -5.27 -14.81
C THR A 115 -1.84 -5.28 -16.00
N SER A 116 -1.91 -4.30 -16.90
CA SER A 116 -0.96 -4.15 -18.02
C SER A 116 0.47 -3.96 -17.54
N ILE A 117 0.70 -3.05 -16.59
CA ILE A 117 2.02 -2.80 -16.00
C ILE A 117 2.62 -4.09 -15.43
N THR A 118 1.83 -4.88 -14.69
CA THR A 118 2.33 -6.12 -14.09
C THR A 118 2.76 -7.13 -15.15
N ALA A 119 2.06 -7.21 -16.29
CA ALA A 119 2.45 -8.07 -17.41
C ALA A 119 3.74 -7.58 -18.07
N ASP A 120 3.87 -6.27 -18.26
CA ASP A 120 5.06 -5.65 -18.86
C ASP A 120 6.30 -5.85 -17.98
N LEU A 121 6.19 -5.65 -16.67
CA LEU A 121 7.28 -5.88 -15.71
C LEU A 121 7.71 -7.36 -15.65
N LYS A 122 6.76 -8.29 -15.70
CA LYS A 122 7.05 -9.73 -15.79
C LYS A 122 7.77 -10.09 -17.08
N SER A 123 7.36 -9.47 -18.20
CA SER A 123 8.02 -9.66 -19.50
C SER A 123 9.43 -9.10 -19.49
N ALA A 124 9.62 -7.88 -18.97
CA ALA A 124 10.91 -7.24 -18.79
C ALA A 124 11.87 -8.08 -17.93
N CYS A 125 11.38 -8.70 -16.86
CA CYS A 125 12.17 -9.57 -15.99
C CYS A 125 12.79 -10.77 -16.73
N ARG A 126 12.25 -11.19 -17.88
CA ARG A 126 12.83 -12.29 -18.68
C ARG A 126 14.17 -11.93 -19.32
N GLN A 127 14.50 -10.65 -19.41
CA GLN A 127 15.78 -10.17 -19.93
C GLN A 127 16.90 -10.23 -18.88
N LEU A 128 16.55 -10.58 -17.64
CA LEU A 128 17.43 -10.55 -16.48
C LEU A 128 17.79 -11.95 -15.99
N VAL A 129 18.88 -12.03 -15.23
CA VAL A 129 19.32 -13.25 -14.57
C VAL A 129 18.40 -13.53 -13.38
N LEU A 130 17.61 -14.59 -13.49
CA LEU A 130 16.66 -15.02 -12.45
C LEU A 130 17.38 -15.36 -11.14
N GLY A 131 16.77 -14.96 -10.01
CA GLY A 131 17.32 -15.17 -8.67
C GLY A 131 18.35 -14.11 -8.24
N GLN A 132 18.77 -13.25 -9.17
CA GLN A 132 19.72 -12.15 -8.90
C GLN A 132 19.10 -10.77 -9.16
N VAL A 133 17.79 -10.71 -9.41
CA VAL A 133 17.15 -9.45 -9.83
C VAL A 133 17.16 -8.47 -8.67
N LYS A 134 17.70 -7.28 -8.91
CA LYS A 134 17.58 -6.14 -8.00
C LYS A 134 16.31 -5.38 -8.35
N LEU A 135 15.53 -5.02 -7.34
CA LEU A 135 14.24 -4.36 -7.53
C LEU A 135 14.21 -3.04 -6.79
N LEU A 136 13.95 -1.95 -7.50
CA LEU A 136 13.82 -0.60 -6.93
C LEU A 136 12.42 -0.03 -7.16
N ILE A 137 11.72 0.24 -6.07
CA ILE A 137 10.37 0.80 -6.08
C ILE A 137 10.43 2.22 -5.54
N ASP A 138 10.31 3.21 -6.42
CA ASP A 138 10.32 4.62 -6.04
C ASP A 138 8.90 5.19 -5.93
N ASN A 139 8.38 5.20 -4.71
CA ASN A 139 7.06 5.78 -4.42
C ASN A 139 7.16 7.20 -3.86
N ARG A 140 8.32 7.86 -3.93
CA ARG A 140 8.49 9.21 -3.35
C ARG A 140 7.52 10.23 -3.95
N LYS A 141 7.18 10.08 -5.23
CA LYS A 141 6.27 10.96 -5.97
C LYS A 141 4.80 10.58 -5.86
N MET A 142 4.43 9.58 -5.05
CA MET A 142 3.03 9.21 -4.81
C MET A 142 2.31 10.23 -3.92
N MET A 143 2.05 11.42 -4.46
CA MET A 143 1.42 12.54 -3.76
C MET A 143 0.25 13.08 -4.59
N LEU A 144 -0.87 13.35 -3.93
CA LEU A 144 -2.06 13.98 -4.52
C LEU A 144 -2.50 15.16 -3.65
N GLY A 145 -2.49 16.38 -4.20
CA GLY A 145 -2.90 17.57 -3.46
C GLY A 145 -2.10 17.83 -2.18
N GLY A 146 -0.81 17.46 -2.17
CA GLY A 146 0.07 17.59 -0.98
C GLY A 146 -0.11 16.49 0.08
N GLN A 147 -0.99 15.52 -0.16
CA GLN A 147 -1.19 14.35 0.70
C GLN A 147 -0.62 13.09 0.03
N PRO A 148 -0.10 12.10 0.80
CA PRO A 148 0.28 10.81 0.24
C PRO A 148 -0.90 10.13 -0.44
N LEU A 149 -0.66 9.62 -1.66
CA LEU A 149 -1.64 8.83 -2.37
C LEU A 149 -1.62 7.38 -1.85
N VAL A 150 -2.80 6.82 -1.58
CA VAL A 150 -2.97 5.42 -1.17
C VAL A 150 -3.71 4.68 -2.29
N PHE A 151 -3.22 3.49 -2.65
CA PHE A 151 -3.89 2.64 -3.64
C PHE A 151 -5.18 2.01 -3.11
N GLN A 152 -6.12 1.76 -4.02
CA GLN A 152 -7.31 0.97 -3.72
C GLN A 152 -6.97 -0.48 -3.34
N PRO A 153 -7.79 -1.19 -2.53
CA PRO A 153 -7.53 -2.57 -2.12
C PRO A 153 -7.26 -3.47 -3.30
N GLU A 154 -8.05 -3.34 -4.36
CA GLU A 154 -7.96 -4.15 -5.56
C GLU A 154 -6.63 -3.90 -6.29
N ILE A 155 -6.17 -2.64 -6.31
CA ILE A 155 -4.85 -2.28 -6.85
C ILE A 155 -3.73 -2.77 -5.94
N THR A 156 -3.90 -2.62 -4.62
CA THR A 156 -2.95 -3.09 -3.60
C THR A 156 -2.76 -4.59 -3.71
N GLU A 157 -3.83 -5.35 -3.92
CA GLU A 157 -3.80 -6.80 -4.13
C GLU A 157 -3.03 -7.18 -5.39
N ARG A 158 -3.19 -6.44 -6.50
CA ARG A 158 -2.37 -6.66 -7.72
C ARG A 158 -0.89 -6.37 -7.50
N TRP A 159 -0.55 -5.33 -6.73
CA TRP A 159 0.83 -5.07 -6.35
C TRP A 159 1.40 -6.16 -5.43
N GLU A 160 0.60 -6.65 -4.49
CA GLU A 160 0.94 -7.81 -3.64
C GLU A 160 1.25 -9.06 -4.46
N GLU A 161 0.40 -9.38 -5.43
CA GLU A 161 0.60 -10.50 -6.35
C GLU A 161 1.91 -10.36 -7.15
N LEU A 162 2.19 -9.15 -7.66
CA LEU A 162 3.41 -8.89 -8.42
C LEU A 162 4.66 -9.05 -7.54
N GLN A 163 4.64 -8.50 -6.33
CA GLN A 163 5.77 -8.66 -5.41
C GLN A 163 6.00 -10.11 -5.04
N ARG A 164 4.94 -10.86 -4.74
CA ARG A 164 5.04 -12.29 -4.47
C ARG A 164 5.61 -13.05 -5.67
N TRP A 165 5.28 -12.63 -6.89
CA TRP A 165 5.85 -13.20 -8.10
C TRP A 165 7.35 -12.88 -8.25
N PHE A 166 7.79 -11.68 -7.90
CA PHE A 166 9.22 -11.31 -7.93
C PHE A 166 10.06 -12.00 -6.86
N LEU A 167 9.46 -12.50 -5.77
CA LEU A 167 10.17 -13.11 -4.65
C LEU A 167 11.20 -14.20 -5.04
N PRO A 168 10.87 -15.23 -5.83
CA PRO A 168 11.86 -16.21 -6.29
C PRO A 168 12.87 -15.67 -7.31
N HIS A 169 12.64 -14.47 -7.86
CA HIS A 169 13.46 -13.86 -8.90
C HIS A 169 14.42 -12.82 -8.35
N SER A 170 14.13 -12.25 -7.17
CA SER A 170 14.83 -11.09 -6.62
C SER A 170 15.81 -11.45 -5.50
N GLU A 171 17.02 -10.89 -5.59
CA GLU A 171 18.04 -10.98 -4.54
C GLU A 171 17.89 -9.84 -3.52
N LYS A 172 17.56 -8.63 -3.98
CA LYS A 172 17.46 -7.43 -3.15
C LYS A 172 16.33 -6.53 -3.65
N VAL A 173 15.49 -6.09 -2.73
CA VAL A 173 14.36 -5.20 -3.01
C VAL A 173 14.52 -3.93 -2.17
N ILE A 174 14.49 -2.77 -2.81
CA ILE A 174 14.54 -1.47 -2.16
C ILE A 174 13.26 -0.72 -2.45
N VAL A 175 12.60 -0.22 -1.40
CA VAL A 175 11.35 0.54 -1.51
C VAL A 175 11.55 1.92 -0.89
N LEU A 176 11.39 2.97 -1.69
CA LEU A 176 11.51 4.36 -1.24
C LEU A 176 10.13 4.92 -0.92
N CYS A 177 9.94 5.38 0.32
CA CYS A 177 8.66 5.88 0.78
C CYS A 177 8.66 7.39 1.10
N ASN A 178 7.57 8.09 0.78
CA ASN A 178 7.36 9.52 1.09
C ASN A 178 6.64 9.79 2.42
N SER A 179 6.10 8.77 3.07
CA SER A 179 5.38 8.95 4.35
C SER A 179 5.57 7.73 5.25
N LYS A 180 5.47 7.95 6.57
CA LYS A 180 5.46 6.87 7.55
C LYS A 180 4.27 5.93 7.33
N LEU A 181 3.15 6.50 6.89
CA LEU A 181 1.94 5.79 6.50
C LEU A 181 2.22 4.79 5.37
N MET A 182 2.82 5.26 4.28
CA MET A 182 3.19 4.37 3.16
C MET A 182 4.31 3.39 3.54
N GLN A 183 5.26 3.77 4.40
CA GLN A 183 6.26 2.82 4.93
C GLN A 183 5.57 1.68 5.70
N ASN A 184 4.59 2.01 6.56
CA ASN A 184 3.81 1.01 7.29
C ASN A 184 2.99 0.14 6.34
N GLN A 185 2.34 0.73 5.33
CA GLN A 185 1.61 0.01 4.29
C GLN A 185 2.53 -0.97 3.55
N MET A 186 3.68 -0.51 3.06
CA MET A 186 4.65 -1.33 2.34
C MET A 186 5.27 -2.41 3.22
N LYS A 187 5.51 -2.15 4.50
CA LYS A 187 6.02 -3.14 5.45
C LYS A 187 4.99 -4.25 5.70
N ARG A 188 3.70 -3.91 5.84
CA ARG A 188 2.61 -4.90 5.92
C ARG A 188 2.54 -5.73 4.66
N LEU A 189 2.61 -5.07 3.51
CA LEU A 189 2.56 -5.69 2.18
C LEU A 189 3.71 -6.70 2.03
N ALA A 190 4.92 -6.30 2.42
CA ALA A 190 6.11 -7.13 2.38
C ALA A 190 6.06 -8.33 3.34
N ASN A 191 5.51 -8.14 4.54
CA ASN A 191 5.28 -9.22 5.49
C ASN A 191 4.28 -10.25 4.93
N ARG A 192 3.22 -9.80 4.25
CA ARG A 192 2.19 -10.68 3.66
C ARG A 192 2.66 -11.39 2.39
N SER A 193 3.57 -10.79 1.63
CA SER A 193 4.14 -11.41 0.43
C SER A 193 5.31 -12.35 0.74
N GLY A 194 5.93 -12.22 1.91
CA GLY A 194 7.16 -12.91 2.30
C GLY A 194 8.44 -12.21 1.80
N ILE A 195 8.31 -11.15 1.00
CA ILE A 195 9.45 -10.46 0.37
C ILE A 195 10.29 -9.67 1.38
N ILE A 196 9.79 -9.50 2.61
CA ILE A 196 10.46 -8.79 3.70
C ILE A 196 11.89 -9.30 3.96
N ALA A 197 12.18 -10.58 3.69
CA ALA A 197 13.51 -11.17 3.88
C ALA A 197 14.60 -10.53 3.00
N VAL A 198 14.21 -10.01 1.83
CA VAL A 198 15.11 -9.36 0.86
C VAL A 198 14.80 -7.88 0.69
N GLN A 199 13.79 -7.35 1.41
CA GLN A 199 13.33 -5.97 1.28
C GLN A 199 13.93 -5.04 2.32
N LYS A 200 14.58 -3.97 1.85
CA LYS A 200 14.95 -2.80 2.65
C LYS A 200 14.04 -1.62 2.29
N SER A 201 13.19 -1.18 3.21
CA SER A 201 12.34 0.00 3.03
C SER A 201 13.00 1.23 3.66
N LEU A 202 13.22 2.28 2.86
CA LEU A 202 13.88 3.53 3.29
C LEU A 202 12.85 4.67 3.34
N PHE A 203 12.89 5.48 4.41
CA PHE A 203 11.96 6.58 4.64
C PHE A 203 12.68 7.92 4.90
N GLN A 204 12.05 9.02 4.50
CA GLN A 204 12.58 10.39 4.42
C GLN A 204 13.27 10.93 5.68
N GLN A 205 12.91 10.47 6.88
CA GLN A 205 13.57 10.91 8.12
C GLN A 205 14.87 10.17 8.43
N GLU A 206 15.17 9.07 7.75
CA GLU A 206 16.36 8.26 8.02
C GLU A 206 17.57 8.72 7.21
N GLU A 207 17.40 9.37 6.05
CA GLU A 207 18.51 9.74 5.16
C GLU A 207 18.24 11.01 4.31
N ASP A 208 19.09 12.04 4.47
CA ASP A 208 18.97 13.38 3.85
C ASP A 208 18.92 13.36 2.30
N TRP A 209 19.50 12.34 1.67
CA TRP A 209 19.59 12.26 0.20
C TRP A 209 18.26 11.87 -0.47
N LEU A 210 17.29 11.33 0.28
CA LEU A 210 15.96 10.97 -0.25
C LEU A 210 15.21 12.16 -0.86
N THR A 211 15.57 13.38 -0.46
CA THR A 211 15.01 14.66 -0.94
C THR A 211 15.61 15.15 -2.26
N LYS A 212 16.78 14.62 -2.66
CA LYS A 212 17.46 15.03 -3.89
C LYS A 212 16.93 14.21 -5.06
N ASN A 213 16.77 14.84 -6.23
CA ASN A 213 16.50 14.18 -7.52
C ASN A 213 17.70 13.31 -7.99
N MET A 214 18.31 12.57 -7.08
CA MET A 214 19.38 11.61 -7.36
C MET A 214 18.75 10.30 -7.85
N ASP A 215 19.42 9.67 -8.81
CA ASP A 215 19.11 8.31 -9.23
C ASP A 215 19.37 7.36 -8.04
N PRO A 216 18.35 6.68 -7.47
CA PRO A 216 18.55 5.84 -6.30
C PRO A 216 19.22 4.49 -6.59
N SER A 217 19.64 4.23 -7.84
CA SER A 217 20.35 3.01 -8.22
C SER A 217 21.66 2.77 -7.42
N PHE A 218 22.31 3.83 -6.91
CA PHE A 218 23.52 3.72 -6.07
C PHE A 218 23.29 2.95 -4.76
N LEU A 219 22.04 2.80 -4.28
CA LEU A 219 21.73 2.08 -3.04
C LEU A 219 22.03 0.58 -3.11
N PHE A 220 22.20 0.05 -4.33
CA PHE A 220 22.65 -1.31 -4.55
C PHE A 220 24.17 -1.44 -4.53
N GLU A 221 24.93 -0.34 -4.51
CA GLU A 221 26.40 -0.29 -4.51
C GLU A 221 26.97 -0.16 -3.08
N THR A 222 26.19 0.37 -2.13
CA THR A 222 26.56 0.41 -0.70
C THR A 222 26.20 -0.91 0.01
N HIS A 223 27.23 -1.55 0.59
CA HIS A 223 27.20 -2.83 1.29
C HIS A 223 26.18 -2.92 2.43
#